data_AF-A0A5N1IRJ4-F1
#
_entry.id   AF-A0A5N1IRJ4-F1
#
_cell.length_a   1.000
_cell.length_b   1.000
_cell.length_c   1.000
_cell.angle_alpha   90.00
_cell.angle_beta   90.00
_cell.angle_gamma   90.00
#
_symmetry.space_group_name_H-M   'P 1'
#
loop_
_entity.id
_entity.type
_entity.pdbx_description
1 polymer ?
#
loop_
_entity_poly.entity_id
_entity_poly.type
_entity_poly.pdbx_seq_one_letter_code
_entity_poly.pdbx_strand_id
1 'polypeptide(L)'
;MRKVFTHLLLLFQIGIMACNEEPNNKSESFKGVNTKPKTVESKPTLPAIANNAASEVALSFMNNYKAHCDSASKSMDTGKWIEFNPLLTPSFKITYKKLVDEAFKTDPELGLDADPIFDAQDYPDEGFILLENGENGYVTLQGKDWPDFKLVVKVIQANNNWLVDGAGIINVPEEKRVKRL
;
A
#
# COMPACT_ATOMS: atom_id res chain seq x y z
N MET A 1 3.77 -44.04 26.28
CA MET A 1 4.54 -44.80 25.27
C MET A 1 5.43 -43.83 24.51
N ARG A 2 6.75 -43.98 24.64
CA ARG A 2 7.74 -43.25 23.84
C ARG A 2 7.75 -43.83 22.42
N LYS A 3 7.68 -42.96 21.41
CA LYS A 3 8.30 -43.22 20.10
C LYS A 3 9.13 -41.98 19.73
N VAL A 4 10.43 -42.24 19.74
CA VAL A 4 11.55 -41.42 19.28
C VAL A 4 11.66 -41.59 17.76
N PHE A 5 12.54 -40.82 17.11
CA PHE A 5 13.01 -40.90 15.70
C PHE A 5 12.24 -40.01 14.72
N THR A 6 12.84 -39.11 13.92
CA THR A 6 14.25 -38.85 13.57
C THR A 6 14.34 -37.43 13.00
N HIS A 7 15.40 -36.69 13.33
CA HIS A 7 15.80 -35.50 12.56
C HIS A 7 16.24 -35.93 11.14
N LEU A 8 15.65 -35.32 10.10
CA LEU A 8 16.26 -35.31 8.77
C LEU A 8 16.62 -33.86 8.44
N LEU A 9 17.86 -33.51 8.76
CA LEU A 9 18.54 -32.31 8.32
C LEU A 9 18.91 -32.51 6.84
N LEU A 10 18.36 -31.71 5.93
CA LEU A 10 18.76 -31.71 4.52
C LEU A 10 19.48 -30.38 4.23
N LEU A 11 20.81 -30.44 4.36
CA LEU A 11 21.73 -29.42 3.88
C LEU A 11 21.84 -29.58 2.36
N PHE A 12 21.35 -28.60 1.61
CA PHE A 12 21.79 -28.37 0.24
C PHE A 12 22.76 -27.17 0.25
N GLN A 13 24.04 -27.49 0.30
CA GLN A 13 25.12 -26.65 -0.20
C GLN A 13 25.51 -27.21 -1.57
N ILE A 14 25.70 -26.32 -2.55
CA ILE A 14 26.51 -26.37 -3.79
C ILE A 14 25.87 -25.27 -4.69
N GLY A 15 26.56 -24.29 -5.26
CA GLY A 15 27.99 -24.04 -5.31
C GLY A 15 28.28 -22.61 -5.76
N ILE A 16 29.48 -22.18 -5.44
CA ILE A 16 30.10 -20.92 -5.87
C ILE A 16 30.46 -21.05 -7.35
N MET A 17 29.99 -20.12 -8.18
CA MET A 17 30.64 -19.80 -9.45
C MET A 17 30.94 -18.30 -9.43
N ALA A 18 32.20 -17.99 -9.14
CA ALA A 18 32.78 -16.68 -9.41
C ALA A 18 33.36 -16.71 -10.82
N CYS A 19 33.08 -15.69 -11.62
CA CYS A 19 34.02 -15.10 -12.57
C CYS A 19 33.59 -13.64 -12.82
N ASN A 20 34.51 -12.73 -12.49
CA ASN A 20 34.45 -11.29 -12.69
C ASN A 20 34.49 -10.93 -14.19
N GLU A 21 34.01 -9.75 -14.56
CA GLU A 21 34.76 -8.77 -15.36
C GLU A 21 34.02 -7.42 -15.38
N GLU A 22 34.59 -6.42 -14.68
CA GLU A 22 34.32 -5.00 -14.93
C GLU A 22 35.18 -4.53 -16.11
N PRO A 23 34.66 -3.62 -16.96
CA PRO A 23 35.50 -2.64 -17.61
C PRO A 23 35.26 -1.24 -17.02
N ASN A 24 36.29 -0.78 -16.33
CA ASN A 24 36.58 0.61 -16.01
C ASN A 24 36.91 1.37 -17.30
N ASN A 25 36.24 2.49 -17.59
CA ASN A 25 36.80 3.52 -18.45
C ASN A 25 36.41 4.93 -17.96
N LYS A 26 37.43 5.65 -17.49
CA LYS A 26 37.44 7.10 -17.29
C LYS A 26 37.90 7.79 -18.57
N SER A 27 37.19 8.82 -19.01
CA SER A 27 37.79 10.01 -19.65
C SER A 27 36.91 11.24 -19.35
N GLU A 28 37.43 12.19 -18.56
CA GLU A 28 37.88 13.53 -18.98
C GLU A 28 36.74 14.49 -19.37
N SER A 29 36.33 15.42 -18.50
CA SER A 29 36.87 16.78 -18.33
C SER A 29 36.79 17.65 -19.59
N PHE A 30 35.72 18.45 -19.71
CA PHE A 30 35.72 19.72 -20.42
C PHE A 30 35.20 20.84 -19.51
N LYS A 31 35.99 21.92 -19.41
CA LYS A 31 35.69 23.14 -18.68
C LYS A 31 34.87 24.11 -19.54
N GLY A 32 33.82 24.66 -18.93
CA GLY A 32 33.47 26.09 -19.01
C GLY A 32 32.53 26.52 -20.13
N VAL A 33 31.38 27.10 -19.75
CA VAL A 33 31.08 28.53 -19.93
C VAL A 33 29.94 28.92 -18.97
N ASN A 34 30.15 30.04 -18.28
CA ASN A 34 29.22 30.68 -17.35
C ASN A 34 28.06 31.36 -18.08
N THR A 35 26.83 31.16 -17.58
CA THR A 35 25.78 32.19 -17.60
C THR A 35 25.00 32.15 -16.28
N LYS A 36 24.89 33.31 -15.64
CA LYS A 36 24.25 33.56 -14.33
C LYS A 36 22.75 33.20 -14.32
N PRO A 37 22.16 32.97 -13.12
CA PRO A 37 20.92 32.21 -12.92
C PRO A 37 19.67 33.07 -13.11
N LYS A 38 18.68 32.48 -13.77
CA LYS A 38 17.29 32.97 -13.75
C LYS A 38 16.55 32.17 -12.69
N THR A 39 16.20 32.84 -11.59
CA THR A 39 15.33 32.33 -10.54
C THR A 39 14.00 31.95 -11.16
N VAL A 40 13.76 30.64 -11.31
CA VAL A 40 12.43 30.07 -11.51
C VAL A 40 12.13 29.37 -10.20
N GLU A 41 11.11 29.82 -9.49
CA GLU A 41 10.53 29.09 -8.36
C GLU A 41 10.09 27.72 -8.87
N SER A 42 10.95 26.72 -8.74
CA SER A 42 10.58 25.33 -8.92
C SER A 42 9.75 24.91 -7.72
N LYS A 43 8.42 24.93 -7.90
CA LYS A 43 7.50 24.09 -7.13
C LYS A 43 8.14 22.69 -7.00
N PRO A 44 8.21 22.08 -5.80
CA PRO A 44 8.79 20.75 -5.65
C PRO A 44 8.05 19.81 -6.59
N THR A 45 8.68 19.45 -7.69
CA THR A 45 8.15 18.46 -8.61
C THR A 45 8.52 17.14 -7.96
N LEU A 46 7.54 16.55 -7.28
CA LEU A 46 7.62 15.18 -6.81
C LEU A 46 8.11 14.32 -7.98
N PRO A 47 9.13 13.46 -7.78
CA PRO A 47 9.60 12.58 -8.84
C PRO A 47 8.43 11.72 -9.30
N ALA A 48 8.28 11.59 -10.62
CA ALA A 48 7.41 10.59 -11.24
C ALA A 48 7.72 9.24 -10.57
N ILE A 49 6.76 8.75 -9.79
CA ILE A 49 6.94 7.63 -8.90
C ILE A 49 7.34 6.41 -9.73
N ALA A 50 8.39 5.70 -9.33
CA ALA A 50 8.75 4.42 -9.92
C ALA A 50 7.53 3.48 -9.80
N ASN A 51 6.92 3.19 -10.95
CA ASN A 51 5.55 2.70 -11.14
C ASN A 51 5.27 1.25 -10.65
N ASN A 52 6.07 0.68 -9.75
CA ASN A 52 5.84 -0.67 -9.22
C ASN A 52 5.68 -0.71 -7.69
N ALA A 53 6.61 -0.16 -6.92
CA ALA A 53 6.65 -0.37 -5.46
C ALA A 53 5.45 0.25 -4.71
N ALA A 54 5.03 1.46 -5.10
CA ALA A 54 3.87 2.11 -4.48
C ALA A 54 2.58 1.34 -4.76
N SER A 55 2.38 0.93 -6.01
CA SER A 55 1.23 0.16 -6.47
C SER A 55 1.18 -1.23 -5.86
N GLU A 56 2.33 -1.88 -5.71
CA GLU A 56 2.49 -3.16 -5.02
C GLU A 56 2.10 -3.05 -3.53
N VAL A 57 2.47 -1.96 -2.86
CA VAL A 57 2.07 -1.71 -1.46
C VAL A 57 0.58 -1.48 -1.34
N ALA A 58 -0.03 -0.69 -2.22
CA ALA A 58 -1.48 -0.50 -2.27
C ALA A 58 -2.23 -1.82 -2.50
N LEU A 59 -1.77 -2.60 -3.49
CA LEU A 59 -2.38 -3.88 -3.86
C LEU A 59 -2.23 -4.92 -2.74
N SER A 60 -1.06 -4.97 -2.10
CA SER A 60 -0.78 -5.85 -0.96
C SER A 60 -1.67 -5.50 0.22
N PHE A 61 -1.79 -4.20 0.54
CA PHE A 61 -2.66 -3.75 1.62
C PHE A 61 -4.12 -4.19 1.41
N MET A 62 -4.70 -3.91 0.24
CA MET A 62 -6.12 -4.22 0.00
C MET A 62 -6.42 -5.72 -0.03
N ASN A 63 -5.53 -6.53 -0.61
CA ASN A 63 -5.71 -7.99 -0.61
C ASN A 63 -5.49 -8.59 0.80
N ASN A 64 -4.56 -8.05 1.59
CA ASN A 64 -4.38 -8.45 3.00
C ASN A 64 -5.58 -8.06 3.85
N TYR A 65 -6.18 -6.89 3.61
CA TYR A 65 -7.38 -6.45 4.31
C TYR A 65 -8.59 -7.34 3.98
N LYS A 66 -8.78 -7.66 2.71
CA LYS A 66 -9.78 -8.64 2.25
C LYS A 66 -9.61 -9.99 2.95
N ALA A 67 -8.38 -10.54 2.94
CA ALA A 67 -8.08 -11.80 3.61
C ALA A 67 -8.34 -11.76 5.13
N HIS A 68 -8.13 -10.61 5.77
CA HIS A 68 -8.51 -10.40 7.17
C HIS A 68 -10.04 -10.41 7.35
N CYS A 69 -10.79 -9.77 6.45
CA CYS A 69 -12.24 -9.73 6.48
C CYS A 69 -12.89 -11.11 6.28
N ASP A 70 -12.36 -11.94 5.39
CA ASP A 70 -12.83 -13.31 5.11
C ASP A 70 -12.58 -14.30 6.25
N SER A 71 -11.65 -13.99 7.16
CA SER A 71 -11.16 -14.94 8.14
C SER A 71 -12.31 -15.46 9.02
N ALA A 72 -12.68 -16.73 8.83
CA ALA A 72 -13.84 -17.36 9.47
C ALA A 72 -13.82 -17.33 11.01
N SER A 73 -12.65 -17.13 11.62
CA SER A 73 -12.48 -17.06 13.07
C SER A 73 -12.02 -15.69 13.57
N LYS A 74 -11.94 -14.66 12.71
CA LYS A 74 -11.29 -13.33 12.93
C LYS A 74 -10.51 -13.29 14.25
N SER A 75 -9.31 -13.89 14.25
CA SER A 75 -8.50 -14.02 15.48
C SER A 75 -8.11 -12.66 16.07
N MET A 76 -8.27 -11.59 15.28
CA MET A 76 -8.05 -10.21 15.65
C MET A 76 -9.26 -9.37 15.21
N ASP A 77 -9.71 -8.47 16.07
CA ASP A 77 -10.66 -7.41 15.70
C ASP A 77 -10.04 -6.49 14.64
N THR A 78 -10.86 -5.95 13.73
CA THR A 78 -10.39 -5.10 12.63
C THR A 78 -9.67 -3.85 13.12
N GLY A 79 -10.13 -3.19 14.19
CA GLY A 79 -9.45 -2.03 14.75
C GLY A 79 -8.03 -2.36 15.21
N LYS A 80 -7.86 -3.51 15.88
CA LYS A 80 -6.52 -4.00 16.27
C LYS A 80 -5.67 -4.38 15.07
N TRP A 81 -6.25 -5.00 14.06
CA TRP A 81 -5.51 -5.35 12.84
C TRP A 81 -4.97 -4.09 12.15
N ILE A 82 -5.77 -3.03 12.07
CA ILE A 82 -5.36 -1.73 11.54
C ILE A 82 -4.26 -1.10 12.41
N GLU A 83 -4.40 -1.13 13.74
CA GLU A 83 -3.41 -0.59 14.67
C GLU A 83 -2.02 -1.22 14.47
N PHE A 84 -1.96 -2.54 14.31
CA PHE A 84 -0.71 -3.29 14.16
C PHE A 84 -0.22 -3.44 12.72
N ASN A 85 -0.98 -3.02 11.71
CA ASN A 85 -0.58 -3.18 10.32
C ASN A 85 0.68 -2.33 9.99
N PRO A 86 1.78 -2.94 9.49
CA PRO A 86 3.02 -2.22 9.21
C PRO A 86 3.00 -1.44 7.88
N LEU A 87 2.02 -1.70 7.00
CA LEU A 87 1.87 -1.00 5.72
C LEU A 87 1.16 0.34 5.86
N LEU A 88 0.61 0.66 7.05
CA LEU A 88 -0.21 1.84 7.27
C LEU A 88 0.57 2.97 7.93
N THR A 89 0.29 4.20 7.51
CA THR A 89 0.79 5.39 8.20
C THR A 89 0.11 5.56 9.57
N PRO A 90 0.75 6.26 10.53
CA PRO A 90 0.08 6.67 11.76
C PRO A 90 -1.19 7.49 11.50
N SER A 91 -1.20 8.34 10.46
CA SER A 91 -2.36 9.16 10.11
C SER A 91 -3.53 8.30 9.66
N PHE A 92 -3.31 7.26 8.85
CA PHE A 92 -4.36 6.31 8.48
C PHE A 92 -5.01 5.70 9.73
N LYS A 93 -4.18 5.17 10.64
CA LYS A 93 -4.64 4.49 11.87
C LYS A 93 -5.48 5.40 12.76
N ILE A 94 -5.02 6.64 12.94
CA ILE A 94 -5.74 7.65 13.73
C ILE A 94 -7.08 8.00 13.07
N THR A 95 -7.10 8.26 11.75
CA THR A 95 -8.33 8.60 11.04
C THR A 95 -9.33 7.45 11.06
N TYR A 96 -8.89 6.21 10.81
CA TYR A 96 -9.73 5.02 10.93
C TYR A 96 -10.39 4.94 12.31
N LYS A 97 -9.58 5.01 13.37
CA LYS A 97 -10.08 4.92 14.75
C LYS A 97 -11.08 6.04 15.04
N LYS A 98 -10.78 7.27 14.64
CA LYS A 98 -11.66 8.42 14.84
C LYS A 98 -13.02 8.20 14.15
N LEU A 99 -13.03 7.78 12.89
CA LEU A 99 -14.26 7.52 12.13
C LEU A 99 -15.14 6.46 12.82
N VAL A 100 -14.54 5.35 13.22
CA VAL A 100 -15.25 4.25 13.89
C VAL A 100 -15.77 4.68 15.26
N ASP A 101 -14.94 5.33 16.09
CA ASP A 101 -15.32 5.80 17.41
C ASP A 101 -16.45 6.85 17.34
N GLU A 102 -16.38 7.79 16.39
CA GLU A 102 -17.41 8.81 16.18
C GLU A 102 -18.73 8.23 15.68
N ALA A 103 -18.67 7.22 14.80
CA ALA A 103 -19.85 6.51 14.33
C ALA A 103 -20.55 5.76 15.47
N PHE A 104 -19.82 4.97 16.27
CA PHE A 104 -20.41 4.28 17.43
C PHE A 104 -20.90 5.22 18.53
N LYS A 105 -20.29 6.40 18.68
CA LYS A 105 -20.80 7.43 19.58
C LYS A 105 -22.15 7.98 19.10
N THR A 106 -22.34 8.05 17.78
CA THR A 106 -23.54 8.63 17.15
C THR A 106 -24.67 7.60 17.07
N ASP A 107 -24.35 6.38 16.66
CA ASP A 107 -25.26 5.24 16.63
C ASP A 107 -24.55 4.00 17.21
N PRO A 108 -24.74 3.69 18.51
CA PRO A 108 -24.09 2.56 19.15
C PRO A 108 -24.54 1.17 18.65
N GLU A 109 -25.71 1.07 18.02
CA GLU A 109 -26.23 -0.21 17.52
C GLU A 109 -25.67 -0.52 16.13
N LEU A 110 -25.53 0.51 15.29
CA LEU A 110 -25.10 0.35 13.90
C LEU A 110 -23.61 0.68 13.68
N GLY A 111 -23.10 1.74 14.29
CA GLY A 111 -21.80 2.30 13.96
C GLY A 111 -21.79 2.87 12.54
N LEU A 112 -20.86 2.41 11.69
CA LEU A 112 -20.85 2.74 10.27
C LEU A 112 -21.75 1.76 9.51
N ASP A 113 -22.57 2.26 8.59
CA ASP A 113 -23.42 1.48 7.70
C ASP A 113 -22.69 0.88 6.49
N ALA A 114 -21.40 1.21 6.33
CA ALA A 114 -20.50 0.68 5.30
C ALA A 114 -19.06 0.58 5.85
N ASP A 115 -18.26 -0.27 5.21
CA ASP A 115 -16.83 -0.38 5.53
C ASP A 115 -16.08 0.86 5.01
N PRO A 116 -15.33 1.58 5.87
CA PRO A 116 -14.69 2.84 5.47
C PRO A 116 -13.46 2.65 4.58
N ILE A 117 -12.87 1.44 4.53
CA ILE A 117 -11.70 1.11 3.70
C ILE A 117 -12.15 0.67 2.32
N PHE A 118 -13.17 -0.18 2.24
CA PHE A 118 -13.79 -0.55 0.96
C PHE A 118 -14.69 0.55 0.39
N ASP A 119 -15.15 1.48 1.24
CA ASP A 119 -16.15 2.49 0.89
C ASP A 119 -17.42 1.85 0.30
N ALA A 120 -17.83 0.73 0.91
CA ALA A 120 -18.92 -0.12 0.46
C ALA A 120 -19.38 -1.08 1.56
N GLN A 121 -20.56 -1.69 1.39
CA GLN A 121 -21.02 -2.79 2.26
C GLN A 121 -20.40 -4.14 1.90
N ASP A 122 -20.03 -4.32 0.64
CA ASP A 122 -19.50 -5.58 0.10
C ASP A 122 -18.21 -5.33 -0.69
N TYR A 123 -17.47 -6.39 -1.01
CA TYR A 123 -16.18 -6.33 -1.69
C TYR A 123 -15.96 -7.55 -2.61
N PRO A 124 -15.03 -7.47 -3.58
CA PRO A 124 -14.77 -8.56 -4.53
C PRO A 124 -14.23 -9.84 -3.85
N ASP A 125 -14.76 -10.99 -4.23
CA ASP A 125 -14.42 -12.30 -3.63
C ASP A 125 -13.02 -12.77 -4.04
N GLU A 126 -12.55 -12.42 -5.24
CA GLU A 126 -11.24 -12.82 -5.74
C GLU A 126 -10.14 -11.79 -5.43
N GLY A 127 -10.50 -10.71 -4.73
CA GLY A 127 -9.64 -9.61 -4.36
C GLY A 127 -9.41 -8.62 -5.50
N PHE A 128 -8.28 -7.93 -5.47
CA PHE A 128 -8.03 -6.76 -6.30
C PHE A 128 -6.86 -6.95 -7.27
N ILE A 129 -6.90 -6.17 -8.36
CA ILE A 129 -5.81 -5.94 -9.32
C ILE A 129 -5.56 -4.44 -9.47
N LEU A 130 -4.36 -4.09 -9.94
CA LEU A 130 -4.02 -2.73 -10.33
C LEU A 130 -4.79 -2.33 -11.59
N LEU A 131 -5.53 -1.22 -11.53
CA LEU A 131 -6.15 -0.62 -12.71
C LEU A 131 -5.30 0.52 -13.26
N GLU A 132 -4.91 1.47 -12.40
CA GLU A 132 -4.21 2.68 -12.80
C GLU A 132 -3.29 3.21 -11.69
N ASN A 133 -2.14 3.73 -12.10
CA ASN A 133 -1.29 4.56 -11.25
C ASN A 133 -1.64 6.03 -11.51
N GLY A 134 -2.42 6.61 -10.60
CA GLY A 134 -2.71 8.04 -10.63
C GLY A 134 -1.54 8.88 -10.14
N GLU A 135 -1.70 10.19 -10.27
CA GLU A 135 -0.71 11.17 -9.81
C GLU A 135 -0.66 11.25 -8.27
N ASN A 136 0.43 11.81 -7.72
CA ASN A 136 0.55 12.16 -6.31
C ASN A 136 0.30 10.99 -5.33
N GLY A 137 0.62 9.76 -5.75
CA GLY A 137 0.51 8.57 -4.91
C GLY A 137 -0.90 7.97 -4.81
N TYR A 138 -1.86 8.44 -5.62
CA TYR A 138 -3.17 7.79 -5.73
C TYR A 138 -3.09 6.61 -6.69
N VAL A 139 -3.46 5.42 -6.22
CA VAL A 139 -3.49 4.19 -6.99
C VAL A 139 -4.93 3.72 -7.07
N THR A 140 -5.42 3.45 -8.28
CA THR A 140 -6.76 2.90 -8.50
C THR A 140 -6.67 1.40 -8.65
N LEU A 141 -7.44 0.69 -7.83
CA LEU A 141 -7.56 -0.76 -7.87
C LEU A 141 -8.95 -1.16 -8.36
N GLN A 142 -9.05 -2.35 -8.92
CA GLN A 142 -10.28 -2.94 -9.45
C GLN A 142 -10.48 -4.35 -8.88
N GLY A 143 -11.72 -4.73 -8.60
CA GLY A 143 -12.07 -6.10 -8.25
C GLY A 143 -11.81 -7.08 -9.40
N LYS A 144 -11.22 -8.24 -9.11
CA LYS A 144 -10.93 -9.26 -10.13
C LYS A 144 -12.20 -9.87 -10.72
N ASP A 145 -13.13 -10.22 -9.85
CA ASP A 145 -14.42 -10.83 -10.12
C ASP A 145 -15.56 -9.80 -10.20
N TRP A 146 -15.30 -8.56 -9.76
CA TRP A 146 -16.23 -7.44 -9.83
C TRP A 146 -15.58 -6.20 -10.47
N PRO A 147 -15.52 -6.13 -11.82
CA PRO A 147 -14.81 -5.06 -12.53
C PRO A 147 -15.36 -3.64 -12.30
N ASP A 148 -16.64 -3.52 -11.95
CA ASP A 148 -17.26 -2.23 -11.61
C ASP A 148 -16.87 -1.75 -10.20
N PHE A 149 -16.43 -2.66 -9.32
CA PHE A 149 -15.88 -2.31 -8.04
C PHE A 149 -14.47 -1.73 -8.22
N LYS A 150 -14.36 -0.42 -8.05
CA LYS A 150 -13.10 0.31 -8.08
C LYS A 150 -12.94 1.09 -6.79
N LEU A 151 -11.69 1.18 -6.31
CA LEU A 151 -11.37 2.02 -5.15
C LEU A 151 -10.03 2.73 -5.36
N VAL A 152 -9.86 3.84 -4.66
CA VAL A 152 -8.61 4.60 -4.67
C VAL A 152 -7.89 4.39 -3.35
N VAL A 153 -6.60 4.09 -3.44
CA VAL A 153 -5.67 3.95 -2.32
C VAL A 153 -4.61 5.04 -2.46
N LYS A 154 -4.39 5.82 -1.41
CA LYS A 154 -3.34 6.83 -1.34
C LYS A 154 -2.11 6.24 -0.66
N VAL A 155 -0.97 6.30 -1.34
CA VAL A 155 0.32 5.82 -0.86
C VAL A 155 1.27 7.01 -0.76
N ILE A 156 2.06 7.06 0.32
CA ILE A 156 3.10 8.07 0.51
C ILE A 156 4.44 7.41 0.76
N GLN A 157 5.52 8.14 0.48
CA GLN A 157 6.86 7.74 0.87
C GLN A 157 7.22 8.36 2.23
N ALA A 158 7.59 7.52 3.19
CA ALA A 158 8.05 7.94 4.52
C ALA A 158 9.25 7.08 4.96
N ASN A 159 10.34 7.71 5.37
CA ASN A 159 11.57 7.03 5.79
C ASN A 159 12.05 5.96 4.78
N ASN A 160 12.05 6.32 3.50
CA ASN A 160 12.40 5.45 2.37
C ASN A 160 11.47 4.24 2.13
N ASN A 161 10.37 4.11 2.87
CA ASN A 161 9.35 3.08 2.67
C ASN A 161 8.09 3.68 2.04
N TRP A 162 7.40 2.89 1.22
CA TRP A 162 6.06 3.20 0.75
C TRP A 162 5.04 2.70 1.78
N LEU A 163 4.11 3.56 2.18
CA LEU A 163 3.06 3.26 3.15
C LEU A 163 1.71 3.75 2.63
N VAL A 164 0.66 3.02 2.95
CA VAL A 164 -0.73 3.43 2.68
C VAL A 164 -1.15 4.48 3.70
N ASP A 165 -1.49 5.65 3.18
CA ASP A 165 -1.96 6.81 3.95
C ASP A 165 -3.48 6.99 3.87
N GLY A 166 -4.11 6.46 2.83
CA GLY A 166 -5.57 6.47 2.69
C GLY A 166 -6.12 5.35 1.82
N ALA A 167 -7.39 4.99 2.04
CA ALA A 167 -8.16 4.04 1.25
C ALA A 167 -9.66 4.29 1.50
N GLY A 168 -10.49 4.13 0.48
CA GLY A 168 -11.94 4.39 0.61
C GLY A 168 -12.21 5.83 1.04
N ILE A 169 -12.85 6.02 2.20
CA ILE A 169 -13.11 7.35 2.77
C ILE A 169 -12.00 7.86 3.70
N ILE A 170 -11.04 7.00 4.05
CA ILE A 170 -9.97 7.33 4.99
C ILE A 170 -8.89 8.11 4.25
N ASN A 171 -8.68 9.38 4.61
CA ASN A 171 -7.62 10.24 4.07
C ASN A 171 -7.57 10.34 2.53
N VAL A 172 -8.66 10.01 1.84
CA VAL A 172 -8.86 10.24 0.41
C VAL A 172 -9.90 11.34 0.26
N PRO A 173 -9.57 12.49 -0.37
CA PRO A 173 -10.53 13.55 -0.65
C PRO A 173 -11.68 13.07 -1.55
N GLU A 174 -12.89 13.59 -1.37
CA GLU A 174 -14.09 13.15 -2.11
C GLU A 174 -13.91 13.25 -3.62
N GLU A 175 -13.26 14.29 -4.12
CA GLU A 175 -12.99 14.50 -5.54
C GLU A 175 -11.99 13.49 -6.14
N LYS A 176 -11.31 12.72 -5.29
CA LYS A 176 -10.41 11.62 -5.67
C LYS A 176 -11.03 10.26 -5.48
N ARG A 177 -12.17 10.14 -4.77
CA ARG A 177 -12.85 8.85 -4.58
C ARG A 177 -13.53 8.41 -5.86
N VAL A 178 -13.72 7.11 -6.00
CA VAL A 178 -14.57 6.56 -7.06
C VAL A 178 -16.00 6.98 -6.77
N LYS A 179 -16.67 7.61 -7.74
CA LYS A 179 -18.09 7.94 -7.60
C LYS A 179 -18.90 6.66 -7.57
N ARG A 180 -19.66 6.47 -6.49
CA ARG A 180 -20.69 5.44 -6.39
C ARG A 180 -21.96 5.97 -7.06
N LEU A 181 -22.63 5.11 -7.81
CA LEU A 181 -23.92 5.39 -8.47
C LEU A 181 -25.07 4.98 -7.56
#